data_AF-A0A9D5LWU6-F1
#
_entry.id   AF-A0A9D5LWU6-F1
#
_cell.length_a   1.000
_cell.length_b   1.000
_cell.length_c   1.000
_cell.angle_alpha   90.00
_cell.angle_beta   90.00
_cell.angle_gamma   90.00
#
_symmetry.space_group_name_H-M   'P 1'
#
loop_
_entity.id
_entity.type
_entity.pdbx_description
1 polymer ?
#
loop_
_entity_poly.entity_id
_entity_poly.type
_entity_poly.pdbx_seq_one_letter_code
_entity_poly.pdbx_strand_id
1 'polypeptide(L)'
;MQLNSVEEVKKWLGSLPVMRQEMKLKIAFYQDLTQDMKKLKEAGKKHSAYYFSQIQKLEQRLRQADKDFDRMLEILEPDERLILTARYVRHILWSCIRFHVYFSERQAIRIHNRALKKLVGFTVGEEEENEKRKN
;
A
#
# COMPACT_ATOMS: atom_id res chain seq x y z
N MET A 1 8.63 -1.10 -10.41
CA MET A 1 8.47 -2.58 -10.46
C MET A 1 7.27 -2.92 -11.32
N GLN A 2 7.43 -3.75 -12.34
CA GLN A 2 6.30 -4.22 -13.16
C GLN A 2 5.78 -5.57 -12.64
N LEU A 3 4.46 -5.72 -12.56
CA LEU A 3 3.79 -6.95 -12.11
C LEU A 3 3.56 -7.88 -13.31
N ASN A 4 4.35 -8.94 -13.43
CA ASN A 4 4.39 -9.79 -14.62
C ASN A 4 3.43 -10.99 -14.56
N SER A 5 2.86 -11.28 -13.38
CA SER A 5 1.96 -12.41 -13.18
C SER A 5 0.80 -12.09 -12.24
N VAL A 6 -0.28 -12.88 -12.33
CA VAL A 6 -1.42 -12.78 -11.42
C VAL A 6 -0.99 -13.02 -9.97
N GLU A 7 -0.04 -13.93 -9.75
CA GLU A 7 0.54 -14.23 -8.45
C GLU A 7 1.29 -13.01 -7.87
N GLU A 8 2.04 -12.29 -8.70
CA GLU A 8 2.70 -11.04 -8.30
C GLU A 8 1.70 -9.95 -7.93
N VAL A 9 0.63 -9.78 -8.73
CA VAL A 9 -0.46 -8.84 -8.41
C VAL A 9 -1.10 -9.20 -7.07
N LYS A 10 -1.46 -10.49 -6.87
CA LYS A 10 -2.04 -10.97 -5.59
C LYS A 10 -1.10 -10.72 -4.42
N LYS A 11 0.19 -11.01 -4.58
CA LYS A 11 1.21 -10.84 -3.55
C LYS A 11 1.36 -9.37 -3.18
N TRP A 12 1.43 -8.49 -4.18
CA TRP A 12 1.52 -7.06 -3.95
C TRP A 12 0.27 -6.52 -3.23
N LEU A 13 -0.92 -6.79 -3.75
CA LEU A 13 -2.20 -6.40 -3.13
C LEU A 13 -2.36 -6.96 -1.71
N GLY A 14 -1.98 -8.22 -1.50
CA GLY A 14 -2.02 -8.86 -0.18
C GLY A 14 -1.02 -8.29 0.83
N SER A 15 0.09 -7.74 0.33
CA SER A 15 1.13 -7.14 1.18
C SER A 15 0.82 -5.70 1.61
N LEU A 16 -0.03 -4.97 0.86
CA LEU A 16 -0.35 -3.56 1.14
C LEU A 16 -0.77 -3.29 2.60
N PRO A 17 -1.65 -4.09 3.22
CA PRO A 17 -2.12 -3.76 4.56
C PRO A 17 -1.06 -3.99 5.63
N VAL A 18 -0.29 -5.09 5.49
CA VAL A 18 0.85 -5.38 6.36
C VAL A 18 1.88 -4.27 6.22
N MET A 19 2.20 -3.89 4.99
CA MET A 19 3.12 -2.80 4.70
C MET A 19 2.65 -1.47 5.31
N ARG A 20 1.37 -1.12 5.17
CA ARG A 20 0.77 0.08 5.77
C ARG A 20 0.91 0.05 7.30
N GLN A 21 0.61 -1.09 7.93
CA GLN A 21 0.70 -1.23 9.38
C GLN A 21 2.15 -1.11 9.86
N GLU A 22 3.09 -1.82 9.22
CA GLU A 22 4.52 -1.74 9.55
C GLU A 22 5.07 -0.32 9.40
N MET A 23 4.72 0.38 8.32
CA MET A 23 5.16 1.75 8.10
C MET A 23 4.59 2.71 9.14
N LYS A 24 3.29 2.58 9.48
CA LYS A 24 2.67 3.38 10.55
C LYS A 24 3.34 3.17 11.89
N LEU A 25 3.66 1.92 12.25
CA LEU A 25 4.39 1.59 13.48
C LEU A 25 5.80 2.20 13.48
N LYS A 26 6.53 2.11 12.36
CA LYS A 26 7.86 2.72 12.24
C LYS A 26 7.82 4.25 12.31
N ILE A 27 6.81 4.88 11.69
CA ILE A 27 6.59 6.33 11.78
C ILE A 27 6.34 6.73 13.23
N ALA A 28 5.43 6.05 13.93
CA ALA A 28 5.16 6.32 15.35
C ALA A 28 6.41 6.17 16.20
N PHE A 29 7.17 5.08 16.00
CA PHE A 29 8.44 4.87 16.70
C PHE A 29 9.46 6.00 16.47
N TYR A 30 9.64 6.45 15.22
CA TYR A 30 10.53 7.58 14.95
C TYR A 30 9.99 8.89 15.50
N GLN A 31 8.67 9.10 15.54
CA GLN A 31 8.07 10.26 16.16
C GLN A 31 8.38 10.29 17.66
N ASP A 32 8.26 9.17 18.37
CA ASP A 32 8.62 9.05 19.78
C ASP A 32 10.11 9.37 20.01
N LEU A 33 10.99 8.78 19.19
CA LEU A 33 12.43 9.08 19.24
C LEU A 33 12.73 10.57 18.97
N THR A 34 12.02 11.22 18.03
CA THR A 34 12.21 12.66 17.82
C THR A 34 11.79 13.49 19.01
N GLN A 35 10.75 13.08 19.75
CA GLN A 35 10.31 13.78 20.97
C GLN A 35 11.34 13.62 22.09
N ASP A 36 11.89 12.43 22.28
CA ASP A 36 12.90 12.18 23.30
C ASP A 36 14.22 12.91 22.99
N MET A 37 14.63 12.95 21.72
CA MET A 37 15.82 13.70 21.29
C MET A 37 15.64 15.22 21.45
N LYS A 38 14.43 15.76 21.33
CA LYS A 38 14.16 17.18 21.60
C LYS A 38 14.46 17.57 23.06
N LYS A 39 14.33 16.64 24.01
CA LYS A 39 14.65 16.86 25.43
C LYS A 39 16.16 17.05 25.66
N LEU A 40 17.00 16.53 24.75
CA LEU A 40 18.47 16.55 24.84
C LEU A 40 19.14 17.81 24.21
N LYS A 41 18.36 18.83 23.84
CA LYS A 41 18.83 20.12 23.28
C LYS A 41 19.83 19.95 22.12
N GLU A 42 21.04 20.50 22.20
CA GLU A 42 21.98 20.55 21.06
C GLU A 42 22.48 19.18 20.60
N ALA A 43 22.74 18.26 21.53
CA ALA A 43 23.16 16.89 21.20
C ALA A 43 22.07 16.11 20.44
N GLY A 44 20.80 16.42 20.70
CA GLY A 44 19.65 15.77 20.07
C GLY A 44 19.31 16.26 18.66
N LYS A 45 19.80 17.44 18.24
CA LYS A 45 19.41 18.06 16.94
C LYS A 45 19.76 17.20 15.73
N LYS A 46 20.97 16.62 15.71
CA LYS A 46 21.44 15.79 14.58
C LYS A 46 20.63 14.49 14.47
N HIS A 47 20.32 13.85 15.60
CA HIS A 47 19.50 12.65 15.65
C HIS A 47 18.04 12.92 15.29
N SER A 48 17.47 14.04 15.77
CA SER A 48 16.11 14.47 15.42
C SER A 48 15.95 14.71 13.92
N ALA A 49 16.91 15.39 13.27
CA ALA A 49 16.90 15.59 11.83
C ALA A 49 16.96 14.27 11.05
N TYR A 50 17.79 13.32 11.50
CA TYR A 50 17.85 11.98 10.91
C TYR A 50 16.49 11.27 10.99
N TYR A 51 15.87 11.19 12.17
CA TYR A 51 14.59 10.50 12.34
C TYR A 51 13.46 11.18 11.55
N PHE A 52 13.45 12.51 11.47
CA PHE A 52 12.51 13.25 10.64
C PHE A 52 12.63 12.88 9.16
N SER A 53 13.87 12.77 8.65
CA SER A 53 14.09 12.31 7.27
C SER A 53 13.59 10.88 7.02
N GLN A 54 13.68 10.00 8.02
CA GLN A 54 13.16 8.63 7.92
C GLN A 54 11.62 8.62 7.92
N ILE A 55 10.98 9.44 8.75
CA ILE A 55 9.52 9.62 8.75
C ILE A 55 9.06 10.08 7.37
N GLN A 56 9.68 11.13 6.81
CA GLN A 56 9.31 11.65 5.49
C GLN A 56 9.41 10.59 4.38
N LYS A 57 10.50 9.80 4.37
CA LYS A 57 10.66 8.68 3.41
C LYS A 57 9.57 7.63 3.55
N LEU A 58 9.24 7.24 4.78
CA LEU A 58 8.19 6.26 5.05
C LEU A 58 6.80 6.78 4.64
N GLU A 59 6.49 8.04 4.95
CA GLU A 59 5.24 8.68 4.54
C GLU A 59 5.13 8.80 3.02
N GLN A 60 6.21 9.18 2.34
CA GLN A 60 6.24 9.26 0.89
C GLN A 60 6.00 7.89 0.26
N ARG A 61 6.63 6.84 0.80
CA ARG A 61 6.43 5.47 0.32
C ARG A 61 5.01 4.97 0.56
N LEU A 62 4.40 5.34 1.69
CA LEU A 62 3.00 5.01 1.98
C LEU A 62 2.06 5.74 1.00
N ARG A 63 2.26 7.04 0.79
CA ARG A 63 1.52 7.83 -0.21
C ARG A 63 1.67 7.25 -1.61
N GLN A 64 2.87 6.80 -1.98
CA GLN A 64 3.10 6.18 -3.29
C GLN A 64 2.31 4.88 -3.46
N ALA A 65 2.32 4.01 -2.45
CA ALA A 65 1.58 2.76 -2.52
C ALA A 65 0.06 2.98 -2.58
N ASP A 66 -0.45 4.00 -1.90
CA ASP A 66 -1.86 4.40 -1.98
C ASP A 66 -2.21 4.92 -3.38
N LYS A 67 -1.37 5.82 -3.94
CA LYS A 67 -1.53 6.28 -5.33
C LYS A 67 -1.48 5.13 -6.33
N ASP A 68 -0.53 4.19 -6.16
CA ASP A 68 -0.41 3.03 -7.05
C ASP A 68 -1.67 2.17 -7.01
N PHE A 69 -2.24 1.97 -5.82
CA PHE A 69 -3.48 1.25 -5.65
C PHE A 69 -4.67 1.98 -6.29
N ASP A 70 -4.77 3.30 -6.11
CA ASP A 70 -5.83 4.09 -6.73
C ASP A 70 -5.74 4.05 -8.27
N ARG A 71 -4.52 4.20 -8.83
CA ARG A 71 -4.27 4.06 -10.27
C ARG A 71 -4.66 2.67 -10.80
N MET A 72 -4.41 1.60 -10.03
CA MET A 72 -4.87 0.26 -10.40
C MET A 72 -6.39 0.17 -10.45
N LEU A 73 -7.08 0.79 -9.48
CA LEU A 73 -8.54 0.78 -9.44
C LEU A 73 -9.14 1.51 -10.64
N GLU A 74 -8.53 2.58 -11.13
CA GLU A 74 -9.04 3.35 -12.29
C GLU A 74 -9.21 2.53 -13.57
N ILE A 75 -8.38 1.49 -13.78
CA ILE A 75 -8.45 0.61 -14.95
C ILE A 75 -9.61 -0.38 -14.86
N LEU A 76 -10.08 -0.65 -13.64
CA LEU A 76 -11.06 -1.70 -13.36
C LEU A 76 -12.50 -1.21 -13.49
N GLU A 77 -13.41 -2.13 -13.77
CA GLU A 77 -14.85 -1.86 -13.74
C GLU A 77 -15.33 -1.65 -12.29
N PRO A 78 -16.46 -0.95 -12.06
CA PRO A 78 -16.97 -0.68 -10.71
C PRO A 78 -17.12 -1.94 -9.84
N ASP A 79 -17.59 -3.04 -10.43
CA ASP A 79 -17.76 -4.32 -9.74
C ASP A 79 -16.41 -4.95 -9.36
N GLU A 80 -15.43 -4.87 -10.26
CA GLU A 80 -14.06 -5.35 -10.02
C GLU A 80 -13.39 -4.55 -8.89
N ARG A 81 -13.54 -3.23 -8.90
CA ARG A 81 -13.07 -2.34 -7.82
C ARG A 81 -13.72 -2.69 -6.49
N LEU A 82 -15.03 -2.94 -6.48
CA LEU A 82 -15.78 -3.32 -5.29
C LEU A 82 -15.21 -4.61 -4.68
N ILE A 83 -15.01 -5.64 -5.50
CA ILE A 83 -14.49 -6.93 -5.02
C ILE A 83 -13.04 -6.78 -4.52
N LEU A 84 -12.15 -6.10 -5.26
CA LEU A 84 -10.77 -5.91 -4.81
C LEU A 84 -10.68 -5.08 -3.52
N THR A 85 -11.49 -4.03 -3.40
CA THR A 85 -11.55 -3.21 -2.18
C THR A 85 -12.04 -4.02 -0.99
N ALA A 86 -13.11 -4.80 -1.17
CA ALA A 86 -13.61 -5.69 -0.13
C ALA A 86 -12.53 -6.69 0.34
N ARG A 87 -11.78 -7.27 -0.61
CA ARG A 87 -10.77 -8.29 -0.31
C ARG A 87 -9.51 -7.73 0.33
N TYR A 88 -8.94 -6.66 -0.23
CA TYR A 88 -7.59 -6.20 0.09
C TYR A 88 -7.55 -4.96 0.98
N VAL A 89 -8.60 -4.13 0.98
CA VAL A 89 -8.68 -2.96 1.87
C VAL A 89 -9.45 -3.29 3.14
N ARG A 90 -10.59 -3.99 3.00
CA ARG A 90 -11.47 -4.34 4.13
C ARG A 90 -11.19 -5.73 4.72
N HIS A 91 -10.26 -6.49 4.14
CA HIS A 91 -9.88 -7.84 4.61
C HIS A 91 -11.04 -8.84 4.70
N ILE A 92 -12.09 -8.66 3.91
CA ILE A 92 -13.23 -9.56 3.94
C ILE A 92 -12.81 -10.92 3.38
N LEU A 93 -13.08 -11.98 4.14
CA LEU A 93 -12.84 -13.36 3.72
C LEU A 93 -13.84 -13.78 2.65
N TRP A 94 -13.47 -14.73 1.79
CA TRP A 94 -14.35 -15.25 0.74
C TRP A 94 -15.67 -15.80 1.30
N SER A 95 -15.61 -16.52 2.42
CA SER A 95 -16.78 -17.06 3.12
C SER A 95 -17.77 -15.97 3.58
N CYS A 96 -17.29 -14.75 3.81
CA CYS A 96 -18.10 -13.63 4.28
C CYS A 96 -18.47 -12.65 3.16
N ILE A 97 -17.89 -12.78 1.96
CA ILE A 97 -17.97 -11.74 0.93
C ILE A 97 -19.39 -11.44 0.50
N ARG A 98 -20.25 -12.47 0.44
CA ARG A 98 -21.67 -12.37 0.09
C ARG A 98 -22.49 -11.41 0.97
N PHE A 99 -22.01 -11.11 2.18
CA PHE A 99 -22.68 -10.18 3.08
C PHE A 99 -22.29 -8.72 2.82
N HIS A 100 -21.27 -8.49 2.02
CA HIS A 100 -20.72 -7.16 1.73
C HIS A 100 -20.85 -6.76 0.26
N VAL A 101 -21.19 -7.70 -0.62
CA VAL A 101 -21.37 -7.49 -2.06
C VAL A 101 -22.60 -8.22 -2.56
N TYR A 102 -23.22 -7.74 -3.63
CA TYR A 102 -24.45 -8.32 -4.21
C TYR A 102 -24.21 -9.64 -4.99
N PHE A 103 -22.97 -10.12 -5.06
CA PHE A 103 -22.58 -11.31 -5.80
C PHE A 103 -22.47 -12.54 -4.90
N SER A 104 -22.77 -13.72 -5.46
CA SER A 104 -22.39 -14.98 -4.80
C SER A 104 -20.86 -15.10 -4.68
N GLU A 105 -20.39 -15.90 -3.73
CA GLU A 105 -18.95 -16.14 -3.53
C GLU A 105 -18.25 -16.59 -4.82
N ARG A 106 -18.86 -17.52 -5.57
CA ARG A 106 -18.30 -18.00 -6.85
C ARG A 106 -18.24 -16.90 -7.90
N GLN A 107 -19.25 -16.03 -7.99
CA GLN A 107 -19.25 -14.90 -8.92
C GLN A 107 -18.18 -13.89 -8.52
N ALA A 108 -18.07 -13.55 -7.23
CA ALA A 108 -17.06 -12.65 -6.71
C ALA A 108 -15.64 -13.15 -7.02
N ILE A 109 -15.36 -14.44 -6.85
CA ILE A 109 -14.06 -15.05 -7.21
C ILE A 109 -13.77 -14.92 -8.72
N ARG A 110 -14.78 -15.10 -9.59
CA ARG A 110 -14.60 -14.94 -11.04
C ARG A 110 -14.29 -13.49 -11.42
N ILE A 111 -15.03 -12.54 -10.87
CA ILE A 111 -14.83 -11.10 -11.08
C ILE A 111 -13.43 -10.70 -10.59
N HIS A 112 -13.05 -11.15 -9.39
CA HIS A 112 -11.71 -10.97 -8.85
C HIS A 112 -10.61 -11.50 -9.77
N ASN A 113 -10.73 -12.75 -10.23
CA ASN A 113 -9.72 -13.34 -11.11
C ASN A 113 -9.62 -12.62 -12.45
N ARG A 114 -10.73 -12.06 -12.96
CA ARG A 114 -10.72 -11.20 -14.15
C ARG A 114 -9.99 -9.89 -13.88
N ALA A 115 -10.31 -9.22 -12.77
CA ALA A 115 -9.65 -7.98 -12.35
C ALA A 115 -8.13 -8.16 -12.23
N LEU A 116 -7.68 -9.24 -11.59
CA LEU A 116 -6.25 -9.52 -11.43
C LEU A 116 -5.55 -9.72 -12.77
N LYS A 117 -6.19 -10.36 -13.76
CA LYS A 117 -5.62 -10.52 -15.10
C LYS A 117 -5.47 -9.17 -15.81
N LYS A 118 -6.41 -8.24 -15.63
CA LYS A 118 -6.33 -6.87 -16.18
C LYS A 118 -5.18 -6.06 -15.56
N LEU A 119 -4.81 -6.36 -14.32
CA LEU A 119 -3.72 -5.69 -13.60
C LEU A 119 -2.32 -6.27 -13.91
N VAL A 120 -2.23 -7.36 -14.67
CA VAL A 120 -0.93 -7.88 -15.13
C VAL A 120 -0.33 -6.89 -16.12
N GLY A 121 0.95 -6.59 -15.95
CA GLY A 121 1.69 -5.59 -16.70
C GLY A 121 1.71 -4.21 -16.04
N PHE A 122 0.95 -4.00 -14.96
CA PHE A 122 0.91 -2.72 -14.26
C PHE A 122 2.22 -2.42 -13.52
N THR A 123 2.63 -1.15 -13.51
CA THR A 123 3.86 -0.68 -12.87
C THR A 123 3.57 0.01 -11.54
N VAL A 124 4.27 -0.43 -10.49
CA VAL A 124 4.18 0.09 -9.12
C VAL A 124 5.52 0.60 -8.62
N GLY A 125 5.51 1.62 -7.76
CA GLY A 125 6.71 2.19 -7.15
C GLY A 125 7.57 3.06 -8.06
N GLU A 126 7.01 3.67 -9.11
CA GLU A 126 7.76 4.45 -10.11
C GLU A 126 8.33 5.78 -9.56
N GLU A 127 7.71 6.41 -8.55
CA GLU A 127 8.20 7.69 -8.02
C GLU A 127 9.57 7.56 -7.31
N GLU A 128 9.88 6.41 -6.69
CA GLU A 128 11.18 6.20 -6.02
C GLU A 128 12.37 6.07 -6.99
N GLU A 129 12.14 5.62 -8.23
CA GLU A 129 13.19 5.49 -9.25
C GLU A 129 13.54 6.82 -9.91
N ASN A 130 12.54 7.69 -10.10
CA ASN A 130 12.74 9.00 -10.72
C ASN A 130 13.45 10.00 -9.78
N GLU A 131 13.27 9.89 -8.47
CA GLU A 131 14.04 10.68 -7.49
C GLU A 131 15.51 10.22 -7.39
N LYS A 132 15.77 8.91 -7.49
CA LYS A 132 17.15 8.38 -7.49
C LYS A 132 17.93 8.69 -8.76
N ARG A 133 17.26 8.94 -9.89
CA ARG A 133 17.89 9.33 -11.17
C ARG A 133 18.16 10.84 -11.28
N LYS A 134 17.62 11.65 -10.37
CA LYS A 134 17.79 13.12 -10.36
C LYS A 134 18.83 13.63 -9.35
N ASN A 135 19.29 12.78 -8.44
CA ASN A 135 20.39 13.04 -7.50
C ASN A 135 21.65 12.29 -7.93
#